data_AF-A0A1K0GXX3-F1
#
_entry.id   AF-A0A1K0GXX3-F1
#
_cell.length_a   1.000
_cell.length_b   1.000
_cell.length_c   1.000
_cell.angle_alpha   90.00
_cell.angle_beta   90.00
_cell.angle_gamma   90.00
#
_symmetry.space_group_name_H-M   'P 1'
#
loop_
_entity.id
_entity.type
_entity.pdbx_description
1 polymer ?
#
loop_
_entity_poly.entity_id
_entity_poly.type
_entity_poly.pdbx_seq_one_letter_code
_entity_poly.pdbx_strand_id
1 'polypeptide(L)'
;MTRCAPHSEQHQTAIPQGFSEWYGLVDPTTYQYYDYKLSENGTIRQYGHAPGDYQTDVLARRAVEVIGRTVPHEAPLFLTLAPLAPHTQVRNGIGENPIPAPRHSSAFPNAHPDKALPYNEADVSDKPSWIRGLPSFTPAVEDTITQRYRAVLRSLLAVDEAVGQMVAALKATGELDRTMFVFTSDNGLFFGEHRITYGKRIPYEAALRVPLMIRAPGLGAERGAVSHTLVTNADLPATLMDVAGADPARPLDGRSLLPLLKNPAEV
;
A
#
# COMPACT_ATOMS: atom_id res chain seq x y z
N MET A 1 -15.62 28.27 3.26
CA MET A 1 -14.80 27.41 4.14
C MET A 1 -15.72 26.39 4.79
N THR A 2 -15.93 25.26 4.12
CA THR A 2 -16.74 24.17 4.66
C THR A 2 -15.93 23.52 5.78
N ARG A 3 -16.38 23.68 7.03
CA ARG A 3 -15.77 23.03 8.19
C ARG A 3 -15.93 21.52 8.00
N CYS A 4 -14.84 20.76 7.98
CA CYS A 4 -14.92 19.31 8.18
C CYS A 4 -15.63 19.08 9.52
N ALA A 5 -16.79 18.43 9.49
CA ALA A 5 -17.45 17.98 10.70
C ALA A 5 -16.53 17.02 11.46
N PRO A 6 -16.52 17.03 12.81
CA PRO A 6 -15.86 15.97 13.56
C PRO A 6 -16.41 14.62 13.11
N HIS A 7 -15.55 13.61 12.95
CA HIS A 7 -15.91 12.25 12.55
C HIS A 7 -17.07 11.73 13.41
N SER A 8 -18.30 11.84 12.92
CA SER A 8 -19.47 11.31 13.59
C SER A 8 -19.46 9.78 13.48
N GLU A 9 -19.98 9.08 14.48
CA GLU A 9 -20.09 7.61 14.48
C GLU A 9 -20.81 7.09 13.22
N GLN A 10 -21.71 7.89 12.62
CA GLN A 10 -22.39 7.59 11.35
C GLN A 10 -21.42 7.37 10.17
N HIS A 11 -20.25 8.02 10.16
CA HIS A 11 -19.25 7.79 9.11
C HIS A 11 -18.47 6.48 9.30
N GLN A 12 -18.40 5.96 10.53
CA GLN A 12 -17.62 4.77 10.85
C GLN A 12 -18.38 3.47 10.52
N THR A 13 -19.71 3.53 10.50
CA THR A 13 -20.60 2.39 10.21
C THR A 13 -21.22 2.43 8.81
N ALA A 14 -20.96 3.49 8.03
CA ALA A 14 -21.44 3.57 6.65
C ALA A 14 -20.64 2.64 5.72
N ILE A 15 -21.35 1.90 4.87
CA ILE A 15 -20.74 1.19 3.73
C ILE A 15 -20.60 2.22 2.60
N PRO A 16 -19.40 2.47 2.07
CA PRO A 16 -19.22 3.42 0.97
C PRO A 16 -20.04 3.01 -0.26
N GLN A 17 -20.62 4.00 -0.94
CA GLN A 17 -21.40 3.77 -2.15
C GLN A 17 -20.56 3.02 -3.20
N GLY A 18 -21.16 2.00 -3.81
CA GLY A 18 -20.50 1.14 -4.82
C GLY A 18 -19.85 -0.12 -4.25
N PHE A 19 -19.74 -0.26 -2.92
CA PHE A 19 -19.26 -1.48 -2.28
C PHE A 19 -20.42 -2.33 -1.76
N SER A 20 -20.41 -3.62 -2.07
CA SER A 20 -21.32 -4.62 -1.50
C SER A 20 -20.84 -5.15 -0.14
N GLU A 21 -19.52 -5.16 0.07
CA GLU A 21 -18.87 -5.54 1.33
C GLU A 21 -17.79 -4.52 1.69
N TRP A 22 -17.66 -4.20 2.98
CA TRP A 22 -16.73 -3.21 3.51
C TRP A 22 -16.09 -3.70 4.82
N TYR A 23 -14.76 -3.73 4.83
CA TYR A 23 -13.93 -4.08 5.99
C TYR A 23 -12.94 -2.94 6.22
N GLY A 24 -13.44 -1.81 6.72
CA GLY A 24 -12.67 -0.57 6.84
C GLY A 24 -12.09 -0.37 8.24
N LEU A 25 -10.81 -0.01 8.32
CA LEU A 25 -10.19 0.40 9.57
C LEU A 25 -10.80 1.72 10.07
N VAL A 26 -10.91 1.87 11.39
CA VAL A 26 -11.67 2.97 11.99
C VAL A 26 -10.84 3.76 13.00
N ASP A 27 -10.96 5.09 12.92
CA ASP A 27 -10.33 6.00 13.86
C ASP A 27 -10.89 5.87 15.29
N PRO A 28 -10.06 6.08 16.32
CA PRO A 28 -8.68 6.57 16.26
C PRO A 28 -7.62 5.46 16.08
N THR A 29 -8.04 4.25 15.73
CA THR A 29 -7.18 3.06 15.71
C THR A 29 -6.70 2.64 14.32
N THR A 30 -7.01 3.41 13.28
CA THR A 30 -6.66 3.13 11.88
C THR A 30 -5.17 2.81 11.69
N TYR A 31 -4.31 3.50 12.42
CA TYR A 31 -2.87 3.38 12.34
C TYR A 31 -2.27 2.45 13.40
N GLN A 32 -2.99 1.42 13.85
CA GLN A 32 -2.48 0.44 14.82
C GLN A 32 -2.49 -0.98 14.25
N TYR A 33 -1.38 -1.73 14.45
CA TYR A 33 -1.24 -3.11 13.95
C TYR A 33 -2.00 -4.15 14.79
N TYR A 34 -2.31 -3.80 16.04
CA TYR A 34 -3.08 -4.55 17.03
C TYR A 34 -3.96 -3.58 17.80
N ASP A 35 -4.92 -4.10 18.58
CA ASP A 35 -5.80 -3.30 19.43
C ASP A 35 -6.62 -2.27 18.64
N TYR A 36 -7.05 -2.65 17.43
CA TYR A 36 -7.75 -1.79 16.48
C TYR A 36 -9.23 -2.12 16.34
N LYS A 37 -9.96 -1.17 15.77
CA LYS A 37 -11.36 -1.31 15.38
C LYS A 37 -11.48 -1.45 13.87
N LEU A 38 -12.36 -2.36 13.45
CA LEU A 38 -12.71 -2.60 12.05
C LEU A 38 -14.22 -2.49 11.88
N SER A 39 -14.67 -1.70 10.92
CA SER A 39 -16.06 -1.69 10.47
C SER A 39 -16.24 -2.86 9.51
N GLU A 40 -16.95 -3.89 9.97
CA GLU A 40 -17.32 -5.05 9.16
C GLU A 40 -18.78 -4.92 8.72
N ASN A 41 -18.98 -4.51 7.47
CA ASN A 41 -20.31 -4.28 6.88
C ASN A 41 -21.19 -3.39 7.78
N GLY A 42 -20.60 -2.32 8.31
CA GLY A 42 -21.25 -1.36 9.18
C GLY A 42 -21.33 -1.74 10.67
N THR A 43 -20.81 -2.90 11.06
CA THR A 43 -20.68 -3.29 12.48
C THR A 43 -19.25 -3.11 12.95
N ILE A 44 -19.04 -2.30 13.99
CA ILE A 44 -17.71 -2.11 14.59
C ILE A 44 -17.32 -3.36 15.39
N ARG A 45 -16.22 -4.00 15.00
CA ARG A 45 -15.55 -5.05 15.78
C ARG A 45 -14.22 -4.57 16.32
N GLN A 46 -13.91 -4.99 17.54
CA GLN A 46 -12.63 -4.75 18.18
C GLN A 46 -11.77 -6.02 18.05
N TYR A 47 -10.54 -5.83 17.60
CA TYR A 47 -9.49 -6.84 17.54
C TYR A 47 -8.45 -6.53 18.63
N GLY A 48 -7.91 -7.56 19.27
CA GLY A 48 -7.00 -7.42 20.40
C GLY A 48 -5.53 -7.47 20.00
N HIS A 49 -4.73 -8.07 20.89
CA HIS A 49 -3.28 -8.22 20.75
C HIS A 49 -2.85 -9.69 20.59
N ALA A 50 -3.79 -10.60 20.33
CA ALA A 50 -3.43 -11.99 20.08
C ALA A 50 -2.67 -12.09 18.74
N PRO A 51 -1.76 -13.06 18.55
CA PRO A 51 -1.05 -13.21 17.28
C PRO A 51 -1.97 -13.28 16.05
N GLY A 52 -3.16 -13.89 16.18
CA GLY A 52 -4.17 -13.97 15.11
C GLY A 52 -4.95 -12.69 14.84
N ASP A 53 -4.78 -11.67 15.68
CA ASP A 53 -5.38 -10.33 15.53
C ASP A 53 -4.43 -9.36 14.80
N TYR A 54 -3.33 -9.84 14.21
CA TYR A 54 -2.46 -8.96 13.43
C TYR A 54 -3.22 -8.39 12.24
N GLN A 55 -3.27 -7.06 12.14
CA GLN A 55 -4.18 -6.37 11.22
C GLN A 55 -4.09 -6.86 9.77
N THR A 56 -2.88 -6.98 9.23
CA THR A 56 -2.65 -7.45 7.86
C THR A 56 -3.21 -8.86 7.66
N ASP A 57 -3.05 -9.75 8.64
CA ASP A 57 -3.52 -11.13 8.57
C ASP A 57 -5.05 -11.21 8.62
N VAL A 58 -5.68 -10.39 9.45
CA VAL A 58 -7.15 -10.30 9.52
C VAL A 58 -7.72 -9.80 8.20
N LEU A 59 -7.17 -8.73 7.63
CA LEU A 59 -7.62 -8.20 6.35
C LEU A 59 -7.39 -9.20 5.20
N ALA A 60 -6.25 -9.91 5.20
CA ALA A 60 -5.97 -10.96 4.23
C ALA A 60 -7.00 -12.10 4.30
N ARG A 61 -7.36 -12.57 5.50
CA ARG A 61 -8.42 -13.57 5.67
C ARG A 61 -9.76 -13.10 5.13
N ARG A 62 -10.16 -11.84 5.37
CA ARG A 62 -11.39 -11.28 4.79
C ARG A 62 -11.35 -11.27 3.26
N ALA A 63 -10.21 -10.89 2.66
CA ALA A 63 -10.06 -10.92 1.21
C ALA A 63 -10.20 -12.36 0.64
N VAL A 64 -9.58 -13.35 1.28
CA VAL A 64 -9.70 -14.77 0.90
C VAL A 64 -11.14 -15.28 1.07
N GLU A 65 -11.82 -14.92 2.16
CA GLU A 65 -13.22 -15.26 2.41
C GLU A 65 -14.15 -14.68 1.32
N VAL A 66 -13.91 -13.44 0.86
CA VAL A 66 -14.65 -12.84 -0.26
C VAL A 66 -14.37 -13.59 -1.56
N ILE A 67 -13.10 -13.82 -1.92
CA ILE A 67 -12.71 -14.57 -3.13
C ILE A 67 -13.38 -15.96 -3.15
N GLY A 68 -13.36 -16.68 -2.02
CA GLY A 68 -13.95 -18.00 -1.92
C GLY A 68 -15.47 -18.04 -2.04
N ARG A 69 -16.17 -16.97 -1.64
CA ARG A 69 -17.66 -16.89 -1.71
C ARG A 69 -18.16 -16.39 -3.07
N THR A 70 -17.40 -15.56 -3.76
CA THR A 70 -17.82 -14.97 -5.05
C THR A 70 -17.64 -15.91 -6.23
N VAL A 71 -17.02 -17.08 -6.04
CA VAL A 71 -16.69 -18.01 -7.13
C VAL A 71 -17.29 -19.42 -6.90
N PRO A 72 -17.87 -20.07 -7.91
CA PRO A 72 -18.16 -19.59 -9.27
C PRO A 72 -19.56 -18.97 -9.30
N HIS A 73 -19.67 -17.65 -9.17
CA HIS A 73 -20.94 -16.95 -9.39
C HIS A 73 -20.84 -15.97 -10.55
N GLU A 74 -21.99 -15.72 -11.18
CA GLU A 74 -22.21 -15.10 -12.51
C GLU A 74 -21.76 -13.62 -12.65
N ALA A 75 -21.14 -13.02 -11.62
CA ALA A 75 -20.82 -11.59 -11.58
C ALA A 75 -19.31 -11.33 -11.37
N PRO A 76 -18.74 -10.29 -12.01
CA PRO A 76 -17.35 -9.91 -11.83
C PRO A 76 -17.06 -9.41 -10.40
N LEU A 77 -15.87 -9.74 -9.88
CA LEU A 77 -15.39 -9.27 -8.56
C LEU A 77 -14.46 -8.07 -8.73
N PHE A 78 -14.73 -7.00 -7.96
CA PHE A 78 -13.77 -5.94 -7.67
C PHE A 78 -13.40 -5.98 -6.19
N LEU A 79 -12.11 -6.12 -5.88
CA LEU A 79 -11.61 -6.21 -4.51
C LEU A 79 -10.36 -5.34 -4.36
N THR A 80 -10.33 -4.54 -3.29
CA THR A 80 -9.14 -3.79 -2.87
C THR A 80 -8.73 -4.24 -1.47
N LEU A 81 -7.47 -4.63 -1.30
CA LEU A 81 -6.85 -4.92 -0.01
C LEU A 81 -5.78 -3.85 0.28
N ALA A 82 -5.98 -3.06 1.32
CA ALA A 82 -5.10 -1.95 1.69
C ALA A 82 -4.74 -2.05 3.18
N PRO A 83 -3.79 -2.92 3.58
CA PRO A 83 -3.37 -3.03 4.96
C PRO A 83 -2.58 -1.78 5.39
N LEU A 84 -2.49 -1.54 6.70
CA LEU A 84 -1.64 -0.47 7.24
C LEU A 84 -0.16 -0.67 6.91
N ALA A 85 0.32 -1.92 6.87
CA ALA A 85 1.73 -2.21 6.63
C ALA A 85 2.22 -1.63 5.28
N PRO A 86 3.39 -0.95 5.25
CA PRO A 86 4.39 -0.82 6.31
C PRO A 86 4.37 0.55 7.01
N HIS A 87 3.22 1.20 7.11
CA HIS A 87 3.12 2.53 7.70
C HIS A 87 3.54 2.54 9.18
N THR A 88 4.06 3.69 9.63
CA THR A 88 4.29 4.00 11.05
C THR A 88 3.05 3.71 11.89
N GLN A 89 3.22 3.05 13.03
CA GLN A 89 2.13 2.93 13.99
C GLN A 89 1.87 4.29 14.65
N VAL A 90 0.62 4.69 14.83
CA VAL A 90 0.28 5.88 15.61
C VAL A 90 -0.55 5.48 16.83
N ARG A 91 -0.01 5.75 18.02
CA ARG A 91 -0.69 5.52 19.30
C ARG A 91 -0.63 6.80 20.12
N ASN A 92 -1.79 7.30 20.55
CA ASN A 92 -1.91 8.55 21.32
C ASN A 92 -1.22 9.76 20.63
N GLY A 93 -1.26 9.81 19.30
CA GLY A 93 -0.61 10.86 18.50
C GLY A 93 0.91 10.70 18.32
N ILE A 94 1.50 9.65 18.89
CA ILE A 94 2.94 9.37 18.79
C ILE A 94 3.16 8.33 17.69
N GLY A 95 4.06 8.65 16.76
CA GLY A 95 4.48 7.75 15.68
C GLY A 95 5.60 6.81 16.13
N GLU A 96 5.42 5.52 15.93
CA GLU A 96 6.35 4.45 16.25
C GLU A 96 6.73 3.66 14.98
N ASN A 97 7.86 2.96 15.02
CA ASN A 97 8.23 2.07 13.92
C ASN A 97 7.10 1.06 13.62
N PRO A 98 6.94 0.65 12.35
CA PRO A 98 6.02 -0.42 11.98
C PRO A 98 6.22 -1.65 12.86
N ILE A 99 5.12 -2.24 13.32
CA ILE A 99 5.19 -3.47 14.13
C ILE A 99 5.12 -4.65 13.16
N PRO A 100 6.19 -5.45 13.00
CA PRO A 100 6.12 -6.65 12.18
C PRO A 100 5.26 -7.72 12.86
N ALA A 101 4.69 -8.62 12.06
CA ALA A 101 4.10 -9.84 12.60
C ALA A 101 5.16 -10.59 13.44
N PRO A 102 4.81 -11.20 14.58
CA PRO A 102 5.78 -11.84 15.48
C PRO A 102 6.71 -12.84 14.78
N ARG A 103 6.17 -13.61 13.82
CA ARG A 103 6.90 -14.57 12.98
C ARG A 103 8.02 -13.97 12.12
N HIS A 104 7.97 -12.66 11.86
CA HIS A 104 8.90 -11.92 11.00
C HIS A 104 9.86 -11.02 11.80
N SER A 105 9.73 -10.97 13.14
CA SER A 105 10.45 -10.04 14.01
C SER A 105 11.98 -10.09 13.89
N SER A 106 12.54 -11.26 13.55
CA SER A 106 13.98 -11.50 13.40
C SER A 106 14.48 -11.44 11.95
N ALA A 107 13.61 -11.25 10.96
CA ALA A 107 14.01 -11.23 9.55
C ALA A 107 14.95 -10.05 9.25
N PHE A 108 15.74 -10.16 8.18
CA PHE A 108 16.61 -9.08 7.69
C PHE A 108 17.56 -8.46 8.73
N PRO A 109 18.30 -9.24 9.54
CA PRO A 109 19.13 -8.70 10.63
C PRO A 109 20.25 -7.77 10.14
N ASN A 110 20.68 -7.93 8.89
CA ASN A 110 21.78 -7.15 8.29
C ASN A 110 21.30 -6.11 7.27
N ALA A 111 19.99 -5.98 7.04
CA ALA A 111 19.46 -5.04 6.07
C ALA A 111 19.69 -3.59 6.53
N HIS A 112 19.94 -2.72 5.56
CA HIS A 112 20.21 -1.30 5.75
C HIS A 112 19.73 -0.54 4.50
N PRO A 113 19.38 0.75 4.63
CA PRO A 113 19.08 1.59 3.48
C PRO A 113 20.20 1.54 2.44
N ASP A 114 19.84 1.61 1.16
CA ASP A 114 20.83 1.64 0.09
C ASP A 114 21.62 2.96 0.15
N LYS A 115 22.88 2.87 0.56
CA LYS A 115 23.78 4.03 0.68
C LYS A 115 24.34 4.49 -0.68
N ALA A 116 24.05 3.78 -1.77
CA ALA A 116 24.38 4.22 -3.14
C ALA A 116 23.37 5.23 -3.69
N LEU A 117 22.15 5.28 -3.13
CA LEU A 117 21.23 6.40 -3.31
C LEU A 117 21.81 7.68 -2.67
N PRO A 118 21.22 8.86 -2.89
CA PRO A 118 21.63 10.11 -2.23
C PRO A 118 21.37 10.10 -0.70
N TYR A 119 21.80 9.06 0.01
CA TYR A 119 21.73 8.85 1.44
C TYR A 119 22.76 9.74 2.14
N ASN A 120 22.30 10.56 3.09
CA ASN A 120 23.18 11.42 3.90
C ASN A 120 24.22 12.19 3.04
N GLU A 121 23.79 12.78 1.92
CA GLU A 121 24.67 13.36 0.91
C GLU A 121 25.75 14.26 1.52
N ALA A 122 27.01 14.07 1.12
CA ALA A 122 28.12 14.91 1.56
C ALA A 122 27.98 16.34 1.04
N ASP A 123 27.58 16.50 -0.22
CA ASP A 123 27.28 17.76 -0.86
C ASP A 123 25.78 17.89 -1.14
N VAL A 124 25.18 18.96 -0.64
CA VAL A 124 23.77 19.33 -0.87
C VAL A 124 23.66 20.74 -1.44
N SER A 125 24.76 21.32 -1.95
CA SER A 125 24.83 22.70 -2.42
C SER A 125 23.84 23.00 -3.56
N ASP A 126 23.50 22.00 -4.36
CA ASP A 126 22.51 22.03 -5.44
C ASP A 126 21.06 22.01 -4.95
N LYS A 127 20.80 21.68 -3.68
CA LYS A 127 19.45 21.52 -3.11
C LYS A 127 18.86 22.85 -2.62
N PRO A 128 17.53 22.93 -2.40
CA PRO A 128 16.89 24.09 -1.77
C PRO A 128 17.51 24.46 -0.42
N SER A 129 17.40 25.74 -0.03
CA SER A 129 18.02 26.29 1.19
C SER A 129 17.69 25.50 2.46
N TRP A 130 16.47 24.98 2.57
CA TRP A 130 16.05 24.21 3.75
C TRP A 130 16.72 22.82 3.83
N ILE A 131 17.03 22.17 2.70
CA ILE A 131 17.84 20.94 2.68
C ILE A 131 19.29 21.24 3.03
N ARG A 132 19.85 22.34 2.48
CA ARG A 132 21.21 22.79 2.79
C ARG A 132 21.42 23.08 4.28
N GLY A 133 20.35 23.48 4.98
CA GLY A 133 20.35 23.69 6.42
C GLY A 133 20.25 22.41 7.25
N LEU A 134 20.00 21.24 6.65
CA LEU A 134 19.93 19.98 7.38
C LEU A 134 21.34 19.49 7.76
N PRO A 135 21.55 19.08 9.03
CA PRO A 135 22.82 18.50 9.45
C PRO A 135 23.03 17.15 8.78
N SER A 136 24.29 16.79 8.52
CA SER A 136 24.66 15.41 8.21
C SER A 136 24.31 14.49 9.38
N PHE A 137 24.01 13.23 9.09
CA PHE A 137 23.64 12.27 10.12
C PHE A 137 24.82 11.87 11.00
N THR A 138 24.55 11.76 12.29
CA THR A 138 25.45 11.08 13.24
C THR A 138 25.21 9.56 13.16
N PRO A 139 26.13 8.73 13.66
CA PRO A 139 25.92 7.28 13.73
C PRO A 139 24.62 6.87 14.44
N ALA A 140 24.18 7.64 15.45
CA ALA A 140 22.92 7.39 16.15
C ALA A 140 21.67 7.64 15.27
N VAL A 141 21.73 8.66 14.40
CA VAL A 141 20.66 8.91 13.42
C VAL A 141 20.64 7.81 12.37
N GLU A 142 21.81 7.39 11.86
CA GLU A 142 21.90 6.29 10.90
C GLU A 142 21.37 4.97 11.48
N ASP A 143 21.65 4.68 12.75
CA ASP A 143 21.13 3.51 13.46
C ASP A 143 19.60 3.57 13.58
N THR A 144 19.04 4.72 13.97
CA THR A 144 17.58 4.92 14.03
C THR A 144 16.91 4.67 12.68
N ILE A 145 17.49 5.19 11.59
CA ILE A 145 17.00 4.97 10.23
C ILE A 145 17.09 3.48 9.86
N THR A 146 18.20 2.82 10.19
CA THR A 146 18.42 1.39 9.93
C THR A 146 17.42 0.51 10.67
N GLN A 147 17.13 0.81 11.95
CA GLN A 147 16.12 0.11 12.72
C GLN A 147 14.72 0.24 12.10
N ARG A 148 14.35 1.46 11.66
CA ARG A 148 13.08 1.68 10.95
C ARG A 148 13.03 0.94 9.61
N TYR A 149 14.11 0.98 8.84
CA TYR A 149 14.20 0.28 7.55
C TYR A 149 13.96 -1.22 7.72
N ARG A 150 14.60 -1.84 8.72
CA ARG A 150 14.34 -3.25 9.07
C ARG A 150 12.89 -3.48 9.51
N ALA A 151 12.32 -2.61 10.33
CA ALA A 151 10.93 -2.72 10.76
C ALA A 151 9.94 -2.69 9.57
N VAL A 152 10.18 -1.80 8.60
CA VAL A 152 9.43 -1.74 7.34
C VAL A 152 9.56 -3.03 6.54
N LEU A 153 10.78 -3.52 6.31
CA LEU A 153 10.97 -4.77 5.56
C LEU A 153 10.29 -5.97 6.23
N ARG A 154 10.35 -6.04 7.56
CA ARG A 154 9.73 -7.13 8.33
C ARG A 154 8.20 -7.08 8.31
N SER A 155 7.59 -5.89 8.37
CA SER A 155 6.14 -5.77 8.30
C SER A 155 5.60 -6.07 6.89
N LEU A 156 6.38 -5.78 5.85
CA LEU A 156 6.04 -6.14 4.46
C LEU A 156 5.95 -7.66 4.22
N LEU A 157 6.63 -8.50 5.01
CA LEU A 157 6.52 -9.96 4.85
C LEU A 157 5.09 -10.48 5.08
N ALA A 158 4.31 -9.85 5.96
CA ALA A 158 2.89 -10.19 6.11
C ALA A 158 2.03 -9.74 4.91
N VAL A 159 2.44 -8.66 4.23
CA VAL A 159 1.79 -8.21 2.98
C VAL A 159 2.10 -9.18 1.84
N ASP A 160 3.34 -9.65 1.74
CA ASP A 160 3.75 -10.67 0.78
C ASP A 160 2.94 -11.98 0.96
N GLU A 161 2.82 -12.44 2.21
CA GLU A 161 1.97 -13.60 2.54
C GLU A 161 0.50 -13.36 2.20
N ALA A 162 -0.05 -12.17 2.44
CA ALA A 162 -1.42 -11.82 2.06
C ALA A 162 -1.65 -11.89 0.55
N VAL A 163 -0.71 -11.37 -0.25
CA VAL A 163 -0.73 -11.51 -1.72
C VAL A 163 -0.69 -12.99 -2.12
N GLY A 164 0.19 -13.78 -1.50
CA GLY A 164 0.29 -15.22 -1.71
C GLY A 164 -1.03 -15.96 -1.41
N GLN A 165 -1.70 -15.61 -0.31
CA GLN A 165 -2.99 -16.18 0.08
C GLN A 165 -4.10 -15.84 -0.93
N MET A 166 -4.18 -14.59 -1.40
CA MET A 166 -5.15 -14.19 -2.42
C MET A 166 -4.92 -14.92 -3.75
N VAL A 167 -3.66 -15.03 -4.19
CA VAL A 167 -3.31 -15.78 -5.40
C VAL A 167 -3.65 -17.27 -5.24
N ALA A 168 -3.39 -17.86 -4.07
CA ALA A 168 -3.75 -19.24 -3.80
C ALA A 168 -5.27 -19.46 -3.80
N ALA A 169 -6.04 -18.53 -3.22
CA ALA A 169 -7.50 -18.58 -3.25
C ALA A 169 -8.03 -18.52 -4.69
N LEU A 170 -7.55 -17.57 -5.51
CA LEU A 170 -7.93 -17.47 -6.93
C LEU A 170 -7.55 -18.71 -7.73
N LYS A 171 -6.44 -19.38 -7.42
CA LYS A 171 -6.08 -20.67 -8.04
C LYS A 171 -7.03 -21.78 -7.64
N ALA A 172 -7.33 -21.89 -6.34
CA ALA A 172 -8.19 -22.92 -5.80
C ALA A 172 -9.62 -22.82 -6.35
N THR A 173 -10.08 -21.61 -6.66
CA THR A 173 -11.38 -21.36 -7.26
C THR A 173 -11.38 -21.36 -8.79
N GLY A 174 -10.21 -21.47 -9.45
CA GLY A 174 -10.08 -21.49 -10.91
C GLY A 174 -10.15 -20.12 -11.60
N GLU A 175 -10.18 -19.02 -10.86
CA GLU A 175 -10.38 -17.65 -11.40
C GLU A 175 -9.08 -16.88 -11.60
N LEU A 176 -7.92 -17.43 -11.22
CA LEU A 176 -6.64 -16.72 -11.37
C LEU A 176 -6.41 -16.27 -12.82
N ASP A 177 -6.73 -17.10 -13.81
CA ASP A 177 -6.52 -16.77 -15.23
C ASP A 177 -7.59 -15.86 -15.83
N ARG A 178 -8.57 -15.46 -15.03
CA ARG A 178 -9.65 -14.53 -15.38
C ARG A 178 -9.61 -13.25 -14.53
N THR A 179 -8.56 -13.09 -13.72
CA THR A 179 -8.42 -11.98 -12.78
C THR A 179 -7.25 -11.08 -13.16
N MET A 180 -7.52 -9.78 -13.31
CA MET A 180 -6.50 -8.75 -13.28
C MET A 180 -6.06 -8.49 -11.85
N PHE A 181 -4.77 -8.59 -11.59
CA PHE A 181 -4.17 -8.30 -10.28
C PHE A 181 -3.25 -7.08 -10.40
N VAL A 182 -3.48 -6.07 -9.57
CA VAL A 182 -2.67 -4.86 -9.49
C VAL A 182 -2.03 -4.76 -8.12
N PHE A 183 -0.72 -4.59 -8.07
CA PHE A 183 0.02 -4.29 -6.85
C PHE A 183 0.68 -2.93 -6.99
N THR A 184 0.42 -2.03 -6.03
CA THR A 184 0.98 -0.68 -6.00
C THR A 184 1.12 -0.16 -4.57
N SER A 185 1.61 1.07 -4.41
CA SER A 185 1.63 1.81 -3.15
C SER A 185 1.07 3.23 -3.33
N ASP A 186 0.59 3.83 -2.24
CA ASP A 186 0.08 5.20 -2.22
C ASP A 186 1.22 6.22 -2.43
N ASN A 187 2.41 5.92 -1.90
CA ASN A 187 3.62 6.74 -1.91
C ASN A 187 4.85 5.95 -1.44
N GLY A 188 6.04 6.49 -1.65
CA GLY A 188 7.27 6.01 -1.05
C GLY A 188 7.50 6.49 0.40
N LEU A 189 8.71 6.28 0.89
CA LEU A 189 9.17 6.66 2.24
C LEU A 189 10.68 6.95 2.22
N PHE A 190 11.10 8.03 2.87
CA PHE A 190 12.53 8.33 3.03
C PHE A 190 13.21 7.42 4.04
N PHE A 191 14.42 7.00 3.70
CA PHE A 191 15.35 6.28 4.54
C PHE A 191 16.72 6.95 4.59
N GLY A 192 16.77 8.27 4.52
CA GLY A 192 18.00 9.06 4.64
C GLY A 192 18.39 9.84 3.40
N GLU A 193 17.65 9.68 2.30
CA GLU A 193 17.89 10.41 1.06
C GLU A 193 17.81 11.92 1.32
N HIS A 194 18.73 12.69 0.75
CA HIS A 194 18.82 14.15 0.87
C HIS A 194 18.91 14.65 2.32
N ARG A 195 19.51 13.85 3.21
CA ARG A 195 19.55 14.11 4.67
C ARG A 195 18.15 14.18 5.32
N ILE A 196 17.13 13.61 4.68
CA ILE A 196 15.78 13.50 5.24
C ILE A 196 15.70 12.22 6.04
N THR A 197 15.51 12.33 7.35
CA THR A 197 15.51 11.16 8.23
C THR A 197 14.29 10.27 8.02
N TYR A 198 13.11 10.85 7.75
CA TYR A 198 11.86 10.10 7.54
C TYR A 198 10.77 10.92 6.86
N GLY A 199 9.71 10.24 6.44
CA GLY A 199 8.47 10.85 5.94
C GLY A 199 8.30 10.67 4.44
N LYS A 200 7.32 11.38 3.87
CA LYS A 200 6.88 11.19 2.48
C LYS A 200 6.27 12.43 1.82
N ARG A 201 6.39 13.59 2.48
CA ARG A 201 5.72 14.85 2.07
C ARG A 201 6.65 15.82 1.35
N ILE A 202 7.67 15.29 0.67
CA ILE A 202 8.71 16.06 -0.02
C ILE A 202 8.85 15.45 -1.42
N PRO A 203 8.89 16.26 -2.50
CA PRO A 203 8.77 15.79 -3.88
C PRO A 203 10.09 15.23 -4.43
N TYR A 204 10.63 14.20 -3.78
CA TYR A 204 11.77 13.42 -4.29
C TYR A 204 11.32 12.00 -4.64
N GLU A 205 12.06 11.35 -5.52
CA GLU A 205 11.79 9.98 -6.01
C GLU A 205 11.52 8.99 -4.86
N ALA A 206 12.26 9.05 -3.76
CA ALA A 206 12.05 8.16 -2.60
C ALA A 206 10.65 8.26 -1.98
N ALA A 207 9.93 9.37 -2.16
CA ALA A 207 8.55 9.57 -1.72
C ALA A 207 7.51 9.44 -2.85
N LEU A 208 7.92 9.67 -4.11
CA LEU A 208 7.00 9.73 -5.26
C LEU A 208 6.95 8.41 -6.06
N ARG A 209 8.09 7.74 -6.23
CA ARG A 209 8.20 6.55 -7.07
C ARG A 209 7.81 5.31 -6.28
N VAL A 210 6.73 4.68 -6.72
CA VAL A 210 6.14 3.50 -6.09
C VAL A 210 6.25 2.28 -7.02
N PRO A 211 6.23 1.05 -6.48
CA PRO A 211 6.07 -0.13 -7.32
C PRO A 211 4.72 -0.09 -8.04
N LEU A 212 4.67 -0.51 -9.30
CA LEU A 212 3.44 -0.83 -10.01
C LEU A 212 3.65 -2.13 -10.77
N MET A 213 2.90 -3.17 -10.39
CA MET A 213 2.91 -4.46 -11.07
C MET A 213 1.48 -4.82 -11.45
N ILE A 214 1.28 -5.17 -12.73
CA ILE A 214 -0.02 -5.55 -13.26
C ILE A 214 0.10 -6.93 -13.91
N ARG A 215 -0.70 -7.89 -13.43
CA ARG A 215 -0.93 -9.17 -14.09
C ARG A 215 -2.35 -9.16 -14.65
N ALA A 216 -2.49 -9.09 -15.97
CA ALA A 216 -3.78 -9.08 -16.65
C ALA A 216 -3.82 -10.15 -17.75
N PRO A 217 -4.22 -11.40 -17.43
CA PRO A 217 -4.32 -12.48 -18.41
C PRO A 217 -5.16 -12.07 -19.63
N GLY A 218 -4.66 -12.32 -20.83
CA GLY A 218 -5.34 -11.98 -22.09
C GLY A 218 -5.31 -10.49 -22.47
N LEU A 219 -4.80 -9.60 -21.62
CA LEU A 219 -4.77 -8.14 -21.87
C LEU A 219 -3.36 -7.55 -21.97
N GLY A 220 -2.32 -8.30 -21.59
CA GLY A 220 -0.94 -7.81 -21.49
C GLY A 220 0.05 -8.48 -22.44
N ALA A 221 1.25 -7.90 -22.46
CA ALA A 221 2.46 -8.35 -23.11
C ALA A 221 3.03 -9.60 -22.43
N GLU A 222 4.17 -10.07 -22.92
CA GLU A 222 4.84 -11.23 -22.36
C GLU A 222 5.09 -11.08 -20.85
N ARG A 223 4.95 -12.20 -20.13
CA ARG A 223 5.18 -12.25 -18.69
C ARG A 223 6.58 -11.72 -18.37
N GLY A 224 6.66 -10.75 -17.46
CA GLY A 224 7.93 -10.16 -17.03
C GLY A 224 8.39 -8.98 -17.88
N ALA A 225 7.58 -8.52 -18.83
CA ALA A 225 7.88 -7.29 -19.55
C ALA A 225 7.91 -6.06 -18.62
N VAL A 226 8.77 -5.10 -18.96
CA VAL A 226 9.00 -3.87 -18.19
C VAL A 226 8.77 -2.67 -19.11
N SER A 227 7.97 -1.72 -18.66
CA SER A 227 7.84 -0.40 -19.30
C SER A 227 8.63 0.65 -18.51
N HIS A 228 9.26 1.57 -19.23
CA HIS A 228 9.94 2.74 -18.66
C HIS A 228 9.13 4.04 -18.84
N THR A 229 7.92 3.94 -19.39
CA THR A 229 7.02 5.08 -19.57
C THR A 229 6.57 5.60 -18.20
N LEU A 230 6.56 6.93 -18.05
CA LEU A 230 6.13 7.57 -16.82
C LEU A 230 4.61 7.46 -16.69
N VAL A 231 4.16 6.91 -15.57
CA VAL A 231 2.77 6.70 -15.22
C VAL A 231 2.52 7.18 -13.79
N THR A 232 1.26 7.37 -13.43
CA THR A 232 0.85 7.88 -12.12
C THR A 232 -0.26 7.03 -11.51
N ASN A 233 -0.45 7.13 -10.20
CA ASN A 233 -1.59 6.48 -9.53
C ASN A 233 -2.96 6.96 -10.06
N ALA A 234 -3.03 8.12 -10.71
CA ALA A 234 -4.26 8.63 -11.33
C ALA A 234 -4.67 7.83 -12.59
N ASP A 235 -3.76 7.07 -13.18
CA ASP A 235 -4.00 6.23 -14.36
C ASP A 235 -4.74 4.92 -14.00
N LEU A 236 -4.71 4.50 -12.74
CA LEU A 236 -5.32 3.25 -12.28
C LEU A 236 -6.86 3.26 -12.42
N PRO A 237 -7.61 4.28 -11.97
CA PRO A 237 -9.05 4.35 -12.22
C PRO A 237 -9.40 4.30 -13.71
N ALA A 238 -8.65 5.01 -14.57
CA ALA A 238 -8.89 5.01 -16.01
C ALA A 238 -8.65 3.62 -16.63
N THR A 239 -7.58 2.95 -16.22
CA THR A 239 -7.26 1.58 -16.65
C THR A 239 -8.33 0.59 -16.22
N LEU A 240 -8.79 0.66 -14.97
CA LEU A 240 -9.79 -0.28 -14.44
C LEU A 240 -11.16 -0.09 -15.10
N MET A 241 -11.56 1.16 -15.40
CA MET A 241 -12.78 1.44 -16.16
C MET A 241 -12.71 0.90 -17.59
N ASP A 242 -11.58 1.11 -18.28
CA ASP A 242 -11.33 0.60 -19.63
C ASP A 242 -11.38 -0.94 -19.67
N VAL A 243 -10.72 -1.61 -18.70
CA VAL A 243 -10.78 -3.08 -18.54
C VAL A 243 -12.20 -3.58 -18.30
N ALA A 244 -12.98 -2.85 -17.50
CA ALA A 244 -14.36 -3.21 -17.19
C ALA A 244 -15.36 -2.87 -18.33
N GLY A 245 -14.92 -2.15 -19.37
CA GLY A 245 -15.81 -1.60 -20.39
C GLY A 245 -16.85 -0.63 -19.81
N ALA A 246 -16.50 0.07 -18.74
CA ALA A 246 -17.39 0.96 -18.01
C ALA A 246 -17.11 2.43 -18.33
N ASP A 247 -18.17 3.23 -18.44
CA ASP A 247 -18.05 4.67 -18.62
C ASP A 247 -17.89 5.37 -17.27
N PRO A 248 -16.87 6.24 -17.09
CA PRO A 248 -16.69 6.94 -15.84
C PRO A 248 -17.78 8.02 -15.67
N ALA A 249 -18.40 8.08 -14.49
CA ALA A 249 -19.44 9.07 -14.17
C ALA A 249 -18.94 10.53 -14.14
N ARG A 250 -17.62 10.72 -14.22
CA ARG A 250 -16.94 12.03 -14.27
C ARG A 250 -15.67 11.91 -15.13
N PRO A 251 -15.16 13.02 -15.69
CA PRO A 251 -13.85 13.02 -16.32
C PRO A 251 -12.77 12.48 -15.37
N LEU A 252 -11.88 11.65 -15.91
CA LEU A 252 -10.70 11.13 -15.23
C LEU A 252 -9.47 11.90 -15.69
N ASP A 253 -8.60 12.26 -14.75
CA ASP A 253 -7.36 13.00 -15.05
C ASP A 253 -6.26 12.08 -15.60
N GLY A 254 -6.30 10.79 -15.23
CA GLY A 254 -5.36 9.78 -15.72
C GLY A 254 -5.78 9.16 -17.04
N ARG A 255 -4.86 8.38 -17.61
CA ARG A 255 -5.01 7.67 -18.89
C ARG A 255 -4.99 6.17 -18.66
N SER A 256 -5.73 5.43 -19.49
CA SER A 256 -5.67 3.96 -19.44
C SER A 256 -4.26 3.47 -19.77
N LEU A 257 -3.75 2.56 -18.94
CA LEU A 257 -2.48 1.87 -19.14
C LEU A 257 -2.62 0.65 -20.06
N LEU A 258 -3.82 0.32 -20.57
CA LEU A 258 -4.01 -0.82 -21.48
C LEU A 258 -3.07 -0.81 -22.71
N PRO A 259 -2.77 0.33 -23.36
CA PRO A 259 -1.77 0.37 -24.43
C PRO A 259 -0.39 -0.11 -23.95
N LEU A 260 0.05 0.33 -22.76
CA LEU A 260 1.32 -0.09 -22.17
C LEU A 260 1.31 -1.56 -21.76
N LEU A 261 0.16 -2.08 -21.34
CA LEU A 261 0.03 -3.51 -21.08
C LEU A 261 0.28 -4.31 -22.36
N LYS A 262 -0.24 -3.89 -23.52
CA LYS A 262 -0.07 -4.59 -24.80
C LYS A 262 1.32 -4.38 -25.42
N ASN A 263 1.85 -3.16 -25.31
CA ASN A 263 3.16 -2.76 -25.81
C ASN A 263 3.91 -1.96 -24.73
N PRO A 264 4.84 -2.59 -23.98
CA PRO A 264 5.58 -1.94 -22.90
C PRO A 264 6.47 -0.77 -23.38
N ALA A 265 6.75 -0.69 -24.68
CA ALA A 265 7.52 0.37 -25.31
C ALA A 265 6.66 1.51 -25.88
N GLU A 266 5.33 1.46 -25.72
CA GLU A 266 4.43 2.56 -26.11
C GLU A 266 4.81 3.83 -25.31
N VAL A 267 4.87 4.98 -26.00
CA VAL A 267 5.21 6.30 -25.44
C VAL A 267 4.03 7.24 -25.57
#